data_AF-A0A931QBX3-F1
#
_entry.id   AF-A0A931QBX3-F1
#
_cell.length_a   1.000
_cell.length_b   1.000
_cell.length_c   1.000
_cell.angle_alpha   90.00
_cell.angle_beta   90.00
_cell.angle_gamma   90.00
#
_symmetry.space_group_name_H-M   'P 1'
#
loop_
_entity.id
_entity.type
_entity.pdbx_description
1 polymer ?
#
loop_
_entity_poly.entity_id
_entity_poly.type
_entity_poly.pdbx_seq_one_letter_code
_entity_poly.pdbx_strand_id
1 'polypeptide(L)' 'MVLALALTACKVDVQVAVDAETNGTGKVEVTATLDEEATASTPNLSSRLRVDDLRATGWTVVGPTRAGARTVLRATKG' A
#
# COMPACT_ATOMS: atom_id res chain seq x y z
N MET A 1 5.70 10.86 -36.82
CA MET A 1 5.71 9.54 -36.15
C MET A 1 5.78 9.84 -34.66
N VAL A 2 4.62 10.01 -34.01
CA VAL A 2 4.52 10.50 -32.63
C VAL A 2 4.67 9.32 -31.68
N LEU A 3 5.64 9.51 -30.81
CA LEU A 3 6.15 8.70 -29.73
C LEU A 3 5.04 8.34 -28.73
N ALA A 4 4.41 7.18 -28.89
CA ALA A 4 3.68 6.54 -27.81
C ALA A 4 4.64 5.62 -27.05
N LEU A 5 5.52 6.19 -26.22
CA LEU A 5 6.04 5.43 -25.08
C LEU A 5 4.79 5.11 -24.26
N ALA A 6 4.25 3.90 -24.43
CA ALA A 6 3.34 3.35 -23.45
C ALA A 6 4.05 3.48 -22.12
N LEU A 7 3.52 4.32 -21.22
CA LEU A 7 3.90 4.27 -19.82
C LEU A 7 3.46 2.89 -19.32
N THR A 8 4.28 1.85 -19.52
CA THR A 8 4.26 0.64 -18.70
C THR A 8 4.82 1.01 -17.33
N ALA A 9 4.29 2.08 -16.76
CA ALA A 9 4.66 2.55 -15.44
C ALA A 9 4.03 1.54 -14.49
N CYS A 10 4.89 0.85 -13.74
CA CYS A 10 4.52 0.11 -12.56
C CYS A 10 3.47 0.89 -11.75
N LYS A 11 2.25 0.35 -11.64
CA LYS A 11 1.17 1.04 -10.95
C LYS A 11 1.21 0.72 -9.47
N VAL A 12 1.24 1.79 -8.67
CA VAL A 12 1.05 1.72 -7.23
C VAL A 12 -0.14 2.60 -6.88
N ASP A 13 -1.22 1.98 -6.40
CA ASP A 13 -2.40 2.67 -5.89
C ASP A 13 -2.32 2.73 -4.36
N VAL A 14 -2.39 3.93 -3.79
CA VAL A 14 -2.47 4.12 -2.34
C VAL A 14 -3.82 4.75 -2.00
N GLN A 15 -4.59 4.05 -1.18
CA GLN A 15 -5.87 4.51 -0.68
C GLN A 15 -5.76 4.78 0.82
N VAL A 16 -6.25 5.94 1.25
CA VAL A 16 -6.41 6.27 2.68
C VAL A 16 -7.90 6.41 2.95
N ALA A 17 -8.41 5.58 3.86
CA ALA A 17 -9.76 5.68 4.39
C ALA A 17 -9.68 6.19 5.82
N VAL A 18 -10.49 7.21 6.12
CA VAL A 18 -10.63 7.78 7.46
C VAL A 18 -12.10 7.68 7.83
N ASP A 19 -12.35 6.98 8.93
CA ASP A 19 -13.64 6.93 9.60
C ASP A 19 -13.50 7.72 10.91
N ALA A 20 -14.36 8.71 11.12
CA ALA A 20 -14.28 9.59 12.28
C ALA A 20 -15.66 9.69 12.94
N GLU A 21 -15.69 9.45 14.25
CA GLU A 21 -16.89 9.51 15.07
C GLU A 21 -17.04 10.87 15.74
N THR A 22 -18.28 11.23 16.09
CA THR A 22 -18.60 12.52 16.75
C THR A 22 -17.98 12.67 18.13
N ASN A 23 -17.64 11.57 18.80
CA ASN A 23 -16.97 11.55 20.11
C ASN A 23 -15.45 11.83 20.02
N GLY A 24 -14.90 12.02 18.82
CA GLY A 24 -13.49 12.28 18.59
C GLY A 24 -12.62 11.02 18.43
N THR A 25 -13.19 9.82 18.48
CA THR A 25 -12.51 8.58 18.08
C THR A 25 -12.64 8.35 16.58
N GLY A 26 -11.90 7.39 16.05
CA GLY A 26 -11.97 7.08 14.63
C GLY A 26 -10.95 6.04 14.23
N LYS A 27 -11.03 5.59 12.99
CA LYS A 27 -10.12 4.61 12.41
C LYS A 27 -9.52 5.17 11.12
N VAL A 28 -8.22 5.03 10.99
CA VAL A 28 -7.48 5.29 9.75
C VAL A 28 -7.00 3.98 9.17
N GLU A 29 -7.21 3.81 7.88
CA GLU A 29 -6.80 2.63 7.12
C GLU A 29 -6.08 3.06 5.84
N VAL A 30 -4.85 2.59 5.68
CA VAL A 30 -4.02 2.82 4.50
C VAL A 30 -3.86 1.51 3.76
N THR A 31 -4.21 1.49 2.48
CA THR A 31 -4.02 0.34 1.59
C THR A 31 -3.11 0.72 0.44
N ALA A 32 -1.95 0.07 0.35
CA ALA A 32 -1.09 0.17 -0.82
C ALA A 32 -1.26 -1.09 -1.68
N THR A 33 -1.53 -0.90 -2.96
CA THR A 33 -1.74 -1.96 -3.94
C THR A 33 -0.76 -1.78 -5.10
N LEU A 34 0.04 -2.80 -5.35
CA LEU A 34 1.03 -2.82 -6.43
C LEU A 34 0.56 -3.83 -7.50
N ASP A 35 0.69 -3.47 -8.77
CA ASP A 35 0.51 -4.42 -9.87
C ASP A 35 1.71 -5.38 -10.03
N GLU A 36 1.65 -6.27 -11.01
CA GLU A 36 2.69 -7.27 -11.24
C GLU A 36 4.00 -6.63 -11.66
N GLU A 37 3.95 -5.62 -12.53
CA GLU A 37 5.08 -4.86 -13.02
C GLU A 37 5.79 -4.09 -11.88
N ALA A 38 5.03 -3.47 -10.98
CA ALA A 38 5.53 -2.78 -9.79
C ALA A 38 6.14 -3.74 -8.76
N THR A 39 5.51 -4.90 -8.59
CA THR A 39 6.04 -5.94 -7.72
C THR A 39 7.34 -6.51 -8.30
N ALA A 40 7.41 -6.71 -9.61
CA ALA A 40 8.58 -7.24 -10.31
C ALA A 40 9.76 -6.25 -10.33
N SER A 41 9.49 -4.94 -10.44
CA SER A 41 10.51 -3.89 -10.36
C SER A 41 11.11 -3.74 -8.96
N THR A 42 10.43 -4.26 -7.94
CA THR A 42 10.88 -4.25 -6.53
C THR A 42 10.99 -5.67 -5.97
N PRO A 43 12.01 -6.45 -6.40
CA PRO A 43 12.31 -7.73 -5.79
C PRO A 43 12.52 -7.57 -4.27
N ASN A 44 12.09 -8.57 -3.51
CA ASN A 44 12.18 -8.55 -2.04
C ASN A 44 11.46 -7.36 -1.39
N LEU A 45 10.31 -6.95 -1.93
CA LEU A 45 9.48 -5.84 -1.42
C LEU A 45 9.33 -5.86 0.12
N SER A 46 9.09 -7.04 0.71
CA SER A 46 8.96 -7.20 2.17
C SER A 46 10.15 -6.67 2.96
N SER A 47 11.39 -6.84 2.46
CA SER A 47 12.61 -6.34 3.10
C SER A 47 12.86 -4.84 2.88
N ARG A 48 12.23 -4.25 1.86
CA ARG A 48 12.38 -2.84 1.48
C ARG A 48 11.31 -1.95 2.10
N LEU A 49 10.18 -2.52 2.52
CA LEU A 49 9.15 -1.80 3.24
C LEU A 49 9.68 -1.30 4.59
N ARG A 50 9.47 -0.01 4.86
CA ARG A 50 9.78 0.65 6.13
C ARG A 50 8.45 0.93 6.81
N VAL A 51 8.01 -0.04 7.61
CA VAL A 51 6.70 0.00 8.29
C VAL A 51 6.84 -0.22 9.80
N ASP A 52 8.07 -0.25 10.30
CA ASP A 52 8.37 -0.51 11.71
C ASP A 52 8.01 0.68 12.60
N ASP A 53 8.09 1.89 12.06
CA ASP A 53 7.58 3.12 12.66
C ASP A 53 6.06 3.10 12.86
N LEU A 54 5.32 2.61 11.85
CA LEU A 54 3.89 2.39 11.97
C LEU A 54 3.59 1.41 13.10
N ARG A 55 4.26 0.25 13.12
CA ARG A 55 4.09 -0.74 14.20
C ARG A 55 4.42 -0.17 15.57
N ALA A 56 5.54 0.55 15.69
CA ALA A 56 5.98 1.18 16.95
C ALA A 56 4.98 2.22 17.48
N THR A 57 4.20 2.83 16.60
CA THR A 57 3.18 3.84 16.96
C THR A 57 1.76 3.27 17.07
N GLY A 58 1.65 1.93 17.18
CA GLY A 58 0.40 1.21 17.44
C GLY A 58 -0.41 0.87 16.21
N TRP A 59 0.12 1.05 14.99
CA TRP A 59 -0.56 0.58 13.79
C TRP A 59 -0.44 -0.93 13.66
N THR A 60 -1.52 -1.56 13.24
CA THR A 60 -1.51 -2.94 12.76
C THR A 60 -1.16 -2.94 11.27
N VAL A 61 -0.10 -3.65 10.89
CA VAL A 61 0.35 -3.74 9.49
C VAL A 61 0.25 -5.19 9.01
N VAL A 62 -0.48 -5.43 7.92
CA VAL A 62 -0.71 -6.74 7.31
C VAL A 62 -0.19 -6.73 5.87
N GLY A 63 0.62 -7.74 5.53
CA GLY A 63 1.25 -7.89 4.22
C GLY A 63 2.71 -7.44 4.17
N PRO A 64 3.32 -7.40 2.97
CA PRO A 64 2.68 -7.50 1.66
C PRO A 64 2.21 -8.92 1.34
N THR A 65 0.97 -9.09 0.87
CA THR A 65 0.40 -10.38 0.43
C THR A 65 -0.11 -10.31 -1.01
N ARG A 66 -0.12 -11.45 -1.70
CA ARG A 66 -0.64 -11.52 -3.07
C ARG A 66 -2.16 -11.69 -3.06
N ALA A 67 -2.86 -10.85 -3.83
CA ALA A 67 -4.30 -10.88 -4.07
C ALA A 67 -4.53 -10.87 -5.59
N GLY A 68 -4.58 -12.07 -6.18
CA GLY A 68 -4.63 -12.24 -7.65
C GLY A 68 -3.34 -11.73 -8.32
N ALA A 69 -3.51 -10.83 -9.29
CA ALA A 69 -2.41 -10.17 -10.01
C ALA A 69 -1.86 -8.92 -9.28
N ARG A 70 -2.22 -8.72 -8.00
CA ARG A 70 -1.79 -7.56 -7.22
C ARG A 70 -1.14 -7.98 -5.92
N THR A 71 -0.24 -7.13 -5.42
CA THR A 71 0.33 -7.22 -4.09
C THR A 71 -0.28 -6.14 -3.22
N VAL A 72 -0.79 -6.50 -2.05
CA VAL A 72 -1.51 -5.58 -1.15
C VAL A 72 -0.81 -5.51 0.21
N LEU A 73 -0.65 -4.29 0.72
CA LEU A 73 -0.23 -3.97 2.07
C LEU A 73 -1.31 -3.11 2.72
N ARG A 74 -1.71 -3.46 3.95
CA ARG A 74 -2.72 -2.72 4.72
C ARG A 74 -2.14 -2.30 6.06
N ALA A 75 -2.34 -1.03 6.44
CA ALA A 75 -2.01 -0.51 7.75
C ALA A 75 -3.25 0.14 8.37
N THR A 76 -3.59 -0.22 9.60
CA THR A 76 -4.76 0.32 10.32
C THR A 76 -4.42 0.82 11.71
N LYS A 77 -5.04 1.92 12.11
CA LYS A 77 -5.00 2.48 13.47
C LYS A 77 -6.37 3.02 13.84
N GLY A 78 -6.75 2.87 15.10
CA GLY A 78 -7.95 3.45 15.69
C GLY A 78 -7.81 3.60 17.20
#